data_AF-A0A3D3NYZ3-F1
#
_entry.id   AF-A0A3D3NYZ3-F1
#
_cell.length_a   1.000
_cell.length_b   1.000
_cell.length_c   1.000
_cell.angle_alpha   90.00
_cell.angle_beta   90.00
_cell.angle_gamma   90.00
#
_symmetry.space_group_name_H-M   'P 1'
#
loop_
_entity.id
_entity.type
_entity.pdbx_description
1 polymer ?
#
loop_
_entity_poly.entity_id
_entity_poly.type
_entity_poly.pdbx_seq_one_letter_code
_entity_poly.pdbx_strand_id
1 'polypeptide(L)'
;MHFPSWIKSTSSLFASVLMTLASAGSVRSLQAAESAGIDGMILSAVGVTRADTTIACLIPADGLNFDSDRHRVLLVGGMDGKMESVEAVKAILKAPNADLAVSAVPNVMPDSAGGEVPPMVFPPAGNAYNQSDNDAAHYLWRWIGMHAPDAVILVAAKGDASAASLAKALGETAPCGVGTIPCSVVTPTGVQQALASAAANAQPSPARWEMRRRIARSATGVAAELAEVHGHKLDAVAYIPALAIVGRMRLGELTGGDAALRDAEKICAPYKTGGKESMPSNGNGGTISGHLVFAELARRSGDPDWTALVKKAADYGFDAQGQPKESMPFHSEMSDSVFMGCAILADAGALTGDKRYFEQCLRHLRFMEKRCLRADGIYRHSPLDESAWGRGNGFPALGLSLSLSSLPPESTEHAAFLRSYRAHMAALRMHQDPTGAWHQVIDHPESYREFTSTCMITFAIVRGLRRGWLETAEWQPVVDKAWTAIKSRIGNGGHLVDVCTGTGKMNSLRDYLDRTAILGRDDRGGAMALMVSTEVAFWEKEKIVR
;
A
#
# COMPACT_ATOMS: atom_id res chain seq x y z
N MET A 1 -23.54 -68.07 -20.27
CA MET A 1 -23.80 -66.99 -19.30
C MET A 1 -23.22 -65.71 -19.88
N HIS A 2 -24.10 -64.74 -20.12
CA HIS A 2 -23.91 -63.59 -20.99
C HIS A 2 -22.97 -62.54 -20.43
N PHE A 3 -21.99 -62.14 -21.25
CA PHE A 3 -21.57 -60.75 -21.34
C PHE A 3 -22.50 -60.03 -22.33
N PRO A 4 -22.90 -58.79 -22.01
CA PRO A 4 -23.05 -57.79 -23.07
C PRO A 4 -22.36 -56.46 -22.76
N SER A 5 -21.74 -55.94 -23.82
CA SER A 5 -21.40 -54.55 -24.12
C SER A 5 -22.57 -53.57 -23.96
N TRP A 6 -22.32 -52.31 -23.56
CA TRP A 6 -22.40 -51.11 -24.42
C TRP A 6 -22.29 -49.81 -23.60
N ILE A 7 -21.57 -48.87 -24.20
CA ILE A 7 -21.46 -47.44 -23.93
C ILE A 7 -22.85 -46.76 -23.91
N LYS A 8 -23.11 -45.87 -22.94
CA LYS A 8 -23.77 -44.55 -23.14
C LYS A 8 -23.88 -43.74 -21.82
N SER A 9 -23.33 -42.52 -21.87
CA SER A 9 -23.87 -41.29 -21.27
C SER A 9 -24.08 -41.19 -19.75
N THR A 10 -23.18 -40.49 -19.05
CA THR A 10 -23.54 -39.47 -18.04
C THR A 10 -22.36 -38.51 -17.79
N SER A 11 -22.17 -37.58 -18.71
CA SER A 11 -21.39 -36.36 -18.51
C SER A 11 -22.37 -35.18 -18.41
N SER A 12 -23.03 -35.03 -17.27
CA SER A 12 -23.72 -33.78 -16.87
C SER A 12 -24.24 -33.88 -15.43
N LEU A 13 -23.37 -33.68 -14.44
CA LEU A 13 -23.81 -33.50 -13.05
C LEU A 13 -22.75 -32.74 -12.23
N PHE A 14 -22.26 -31.63 -12.77
CA PHE A 14 -21.50 -30.61 -12.04
C PHE A 14 -21.79 -29.23 -12.64
N ALA A 15 -23.05 -28.83 -12.60
CA ALA A 15 -23.47 -27.46 -12.91
C ALA A 15 -24.86 -27.20 -12.33
N SER A 16 -24.96 -26.91 -11.03
CA SER A 16 -26.07 -26.18 -10.43
C SER A 16 -25.87 -26.03 -8.91
N VAL A 17 -26.19 -24.84 -8.40
CA VAL A 17 -26.33 -24.45 -6.98
C VAL A 17 -25.07 -23.95 -6.26
N LEU A 18 -24.78 -22.65 -6.41
CA LEU A 18 -24.75 -21.69 -5.29
C LEU A 18 -24.73 -20.26 -5.85
N MET A 19 -25.92 -19.79 -6.23
CA MET A 19 -26.28 -18.38 -6.28
C MET A 19 -26.93 -18.05 -4.93
N THR A 20 -26.25 -17.29 -4.07
CA THR A 20 -26.93 -16.34 -3.17
C THR A 20 -25.97 -15.20 -2.80
N LEU A 21 -26.51 -13.99 -2.94
CA LEU A 21 -25.89 -12.66 -2.93
C LEU A 21 -25.01 -12.31 -1.71
N ALA A 22 -23.86 -11.69 -2.00
CA ALA A 22 -23.27 -10.62 -1.18
C ALA A 22 -22.36 -9.74 -2.06
N SER A 23 -22.83 -8.53 -2.39
CA SER A 23 -22.09 -7.31 -2.81
C SER A 23 -20.88 -7.38 -3.76
N ALA A 24 -20.89 -8.23 -4.80
CA ALA A 24 -19.87 -8.25 -5.86
C ALA A 24 -20.12 -7.22 -6.98
N GLY A 25 -20.41 -5.96 -6.61
CA GLY A 25 -21.05 -4.95 -7.46
C GLY A 25 -20.19 -3.81 -8.02
N SER A 26 -18.88 -3.95 -8.20
CA SER A 26 -18.07 -2.89 -8.85
C SER A 26 -16.94 -3.37 -9.77
N VAL A 27 -16.31 -4.52 -9.48
CA VAL A 27 -15.11 -4.96 -10.22
C VAL A 27 -15.43 -5.84 -11.45
N ARG A 28 -16.48 -6.68 -11.41
CA ARG A 28 -16.87 -7.50 -12.58
C ARG A 28 -17.47 -6.68 -13.73
N SER A 29 -18.08 -5.53 -13.41
CA SER A 29 -18.60 -4.59 -14.41
C SER A 29 -17.50 -3.83 -15.15
N LEU A 30 -16.37 -3.52 -14.50
CA LEU A 30 -15.20 -2.90 -15.13
C LEU A 30 -14.59 -3.80 -16.22
N GLN A 31 -14.38 -5.10 -15.93
CA GLN A 31 -13.88 -6.05 -16.93
C GLN A 31 -14.87 -6.27 -18.08
N ALA A 32 -16.18 -6.29 -17.82
CA ALA A 32 -17.17 -6.62 -18.84
C ALA A 32 -17.60 -5.44 -19.75
N ALA A 33 -17.54 -4.18 -19.28
CA ALA A 33 -18.16 -3.06 -19.99
C ALA A 33 -17.19 -2.17 -20.78
N GLU A 34 -15.93 -2.01 -20.35
CA GLU A 34 -14.97 -1.09 -21.03
C GLU A 34 -13.75 -1.79 -21.65
N SER A 35 -13.37 -2.98 -21.17
CA SER A 35 -12.22 -3.73 -21.73
C SER A 35 -12.55 -4.62 -22.92
N ALA A 36 -13.83 -4.77 -23.27
CA ALA A 36 -14.31 -5.66 -24.33
C ALA A 36 -13.94 -5.23 -25.77
N GLY A 37 -12.96 -4.35 -25.98
CA GLY A 37 -12.62 -3.91 -27.34
C GLY A 37 -11.36 -3.08 -27.57
N ILE A 38 -10.40 -3.01 -26.64
CA ILE A 38 -9.15 -2.26 -26.88
C ILE A 38 -7.94 -3.12 -26.47
N ASP A 39 -7.50 -3.95 -27.42
CA ASP A 39 -6.34 -4.85 -27.25
C ASP A 39 -5.10 -4.10 -26.75
N GLY A 40 -4.39 -4.68 -25.77
CA GLY A 40 -3.11 -4.18 -25.28
C GLY A 40 -3.16 -3.07 -24.21
N MET A 41 -4.35 -2.68 -23.74
CA MET A 41 -4.53 -1.69 -22.67
C MET A 41 -4.79 -2.36 -21.30
N ILE A 42 -4.24 -1.78 -20.26
CA ILE A 42 -4.50 -2.13 -18.86
C ILE A 42 -5.66 -1.27 -18.36
N LEU A 43 -6.76 -1.92 -17.95
CA LEU A 43 -7.85 -1.24 -17.25
C LEU A 43 -7.49 -1.07 -15.77
N SER A 44 -7.66 0.15 -15.26
CA SER A 44 -7.44 0.49 -13.86
C SER A 44 -8.44 1.58 -13.43
N ALA A 45 -8.22 2.15 -12.25
CA ALA A 45 -9.03 3.21 -11.69
C ALA A 45 -8.16 4.39 -11.22
N VAL A 46 -8.70 5.58 -11.46
CA VAL A 46 -8.26 6.86 -10.92
C VAL A 46 -8.79 7.05 -9.50
N GLY A 47 -10.03 6.62 -9.26
CA GLY A 47 -10.74 6.81 -8.01
C GLY A 47 -12.15 6.24 -8.02
N VAL A 48 -12.93 6.59 -6.99
CA VAL A 48 -14.34 6.21 -6.82
C VAL A 48 -15.16 7.43 -6.42
N THR A 49 -16.34 7.59 -7.01
CA THR A 49 -17.25 8.69 -6.70
C THR A 49 -18.02 8.43 -5.41
N ARG A 50 -18.83 9.40 -4.98
CA ARG A 50 -19.74 9.25 -3.83
C ARG A 50 -20.93 8.34 -4.11
N ALA A 51 -21.22 8.05 -5.37
CA ALA A 51 -22.24 7.08 -5.79
C ALA A 51 -21.66 5.66 -5.96
N ASP A 52 -20.46 5.39 -5.44
CA ASP A 52 -19.72 4.12 -5.59
C ASP A 52 -19.35 3.79 -7.05
N THR A 53 -19.38 4.78 -7.95
CA THR A 53 -19.00 4.60 -9.36
C THR A 53 -17.49 4.74 -9.53
N THR A 54 -16.86 3.80 -10.21
CA THR A 54 -15.42 3.88 -10.52
C THR A 54 -15.14 4.95 -11.57
N ILE A 55 -14.12 5.77 -11.32
CA ILE A 55 -13.52 6.64 -12.33
C ILE A 55 -12.43 5.83 -13.05
N ALA A 56 -12.80 5.22 -14.18
CA ALA A 56 -11.93 4.29 -14.89
C ALA A 56 -10.77 4.99 -15.64
N CYS A 57 -9.65 4.28 -15.79
CA CYS A 57 -8.59 4.66 -16.70
C CYS A 57 -8.02 3.48 -17.48
N LEU A 58 -7.47 3.80 -18.64
CA LEU A 58 -6.82 2.86 -19.55
C LEU A 58 -5.36 3.27 -19.71
N ILE A 59 -4.46 2.32 -19.51
CA ILE A 59 -3.01 2.56 -19.48
C ILE A 59 -2.32 1.57 -20.44
N PRO A 60 -1.57 2.03 -21.45
CA PRO A 60 -0.76 1.13 -22.26
C PRO A 60 0.39 0.56 -21.41
N ALA A 61 0.95 -0.59 -21.78
CA ALA A 61 2.07 -1.19 -21.02
C ALA A 61 3.24 -0.19 -20.78
N ASP A 62 3.60 0.60 -21.80
CA ASP A 62 4.62 1.67 -21.70
C ASP A 62 4.25 2.78 -20.70
N GLY A 63 2.94 2.99 -20.47
CA GLY A 63 2.43 3.95 -19.50
C GLY A 63 2.79 3.60 -18.05
N LEU A 64 3.26 2.39 -17.77
CA LEU A 64 3.79 2.01 -16.46
C LEU A 64 5.30 1.77 -16.47
N ASN A 65 5.94 1.87 -17.63
CA ASN A 65 7.38 1.75 -17.78
C ASN A 65 8.03 3.14 -17.65
N PHE A 66 8.74 3.37 -16.54
CA PHE A 66 9.44 4.65 -16.30
C PHE A 66 10.76 4.78 -17.09
N ASP A 67 11.28 3.67 -17.58
CA ASP A 67 12.50 3.61 -18.39
C ASP A 67 12.20 3.75 -19.90
N SER A 68 10.95 3.56 -20.32
CA SER A 68 10.55 3.82 -21.70
C SER A 68 10.76 5.30 -22.07
N ASP A 69 11.35 5.52 -23.24
CA ASP A 69 11.55 6.84 -23.87
C ASP A 69 10.38 7.26 -24.77
N ARG A 70 9.38 6.38 -24.93
CA ARG A 70 8.17 6.70 -25.67
C ARG A 70 7.43 7.81 -24.97
N HIS A 71 7.05 8.85 -25.72
CA HIS A 71 6.40 10.03 -25.16
C HIS A 71 5.02 9.68 -24.60
N ARG A 72 4.75 10.06 -23.35
CA ARG A 72 3.58 9.65 -22.58
C ARG A 72 2.54 10.77 -22.53
N VAL A 73 1.39 10.53 -23.14
CA VAL A 73 0.29 11.50 -23.18
C VAL A 73 -0.89 10.96 -22.40
N LEU A 74 -1.48 11.80 -21.56
CA LEU A 74 -2.74 11.51 -20.89
C LEU A 74 -3.89 12.26 -21.56
N LEU A 75 -4.91 11.53 -22.00
CA LEU A 75 -6.20 12.10 -22.42
C LEU A 75 -7.19 12.09 -21.28
N VAL A 76 -7.90 13.18 -21.06
CA VAL A 76 -8.97 13.27 -20.05
C VAL A 76 -10.24 13.83 -20.68
N GLY A 77 -11.36 13.12 -20.53
CA GLY A 77 -12.67 13.53 -21.03
C GLY A 77 -13.74 13.55 -19.93
N GLY A 78 -14.92 14.07 -20.27
CA GLY A 78 -16.11 14.09 -19.41
C GLY A 78 -16.10 15.13 -18.28
N MET A 79 -15.05 15.94 -18.19
CA MET A 79 -14.94 17.01 -17.17
C MET A 79 -16.01 18.10 -17.32
N ASP A 80 -16.47 18.33 -18.54
CA ASP A 80 -17.52 19.29 -18.90
C ASP A 80 -18.93 18.67 -18.86
N GLY A 81 -19.07 17.41 -18.44
CA GLY A 81 -20.33 16.67 -18.39
C GLY A 81 -20.86 16.18 -19.73
N LYS A 82 -20.11 16.41 -20.82
CA LYS A 82 -20.58 16.16 -22.18
C LYS A 82 -20.13 14.80 -22.70
N MET A 83 -21.08 14.06 -23.28
CA MET A 83 -20.79 12.77 -23.90
C MET A 83 -19.91 12.91 -25.14
N GLU A 84 -19.96 14.04 -25.85
CA GLU A 84 -19.09 14.32 -26.99
C GLU A 84 -17.61 14.29 -26.60
N SER A 85 -17.28 14.80 -25.41
CA SER A 85 -15.92 14.79 -24.85
C SER A 85 -15.48 13.37 -24.48
N VAL A 86 -16.38 12.57 -23.89
CA VAL A 86 -16.13 11.16 -23.54
C VAL A 86 -15.90 10.31 -24.79
N GLU A 87 -16.78 10.41 -25.78
CA GLU A 87 -16.71 9.60 -27.00
C GLU A 87 -15.51 9.97 -27.87
N ALA A 88 -15.08 11.24 -27.87
CA ALA A 88 -13.85 11.64 -28.55
C ALA A 88 -12.60 10.98 -27.95
N VAL A 89 -12.50 10.87 -26.62
CA VAL A 89 -11.40 10.15 -25.96
C VAL A 89 -11.45 8.66 -26.30
N LYS A 90 -12.63 8.03 -26.20
CA LYS A 90 -12.81 6.61 -26.55
C LYS A 90 -12.46 6.31 -28.01
N ALA A 91 -12.77 7.23 -28.93
CA ALA A 91 -12.46 7.07 -30.35
C ALA A 91 -10.95 6.99 -30.60
N ILE A 92 -10.13 7.77 -29.87
CA ILE A 92 -8.66 7.68 -29.97
C ILE A 92 -8.17 6.31 -29.52
N LEU A 93 -8.71 5.77 -28.43
CA LEU A 93 -8.22 4.51 -27.87
C LEU A 93 -8.47 3.31 -28.80
N LYS A 94 -9.48 3.39 -29.69
CA LYS A 94 -9.74 2.36 -30.72
C LYS A 94 -8.73 2.37 -31.87
N ALA A 95 -7.94 3.44 -32.01
CA ALA A 95 -6.95 3.60 -33.08
C ALA A 95 -5.56 3.72 -32.45
N PRO A 96 -4.73 2.66 -32.46
CA PRO A 96 -3.43 2.68 -31.80
C PRO A 96 -2.54 3.79 -32.38
N ASN A 97 -1.97 4.61 -31.50
CA ASN A 97 -1.00 5.63 -31.86
C ASN A 97 0.41 5.05 -31.66
N ALA A 98 1.11 4.72 -32.75
CA ALA A 98 2.42 4.08 -32.68
C ALA A 98 3.48 4.97 -31.99
N ASP A 99 3.39 6.28 -32.18
CA ASP A 99 4.41 7.24 -31.75
C ASP A 99 4.27 7.63 -30.26
N LEU A 100 3.07 7.50 -29.69
CA LEU A 100 2.74 7.97 -28.35
C LEU A 100 2.21 6.86 -27.44
N ALA A 101 2.69 6.79 -26.20
CA ALA A 101 2.06 6.00 -25.15
C ALA A 101 0.87 6.79 -24.58
N VAL A 102 -0.32 6.53 -25.11
CA VAL A 102 -1.55 7.26 -24.75
C VAL A 102 -2.31 6.54 -23.64
N SER A 103 -2.26 7.09 -22.42
CA SER A 103 -3.17 6.73 -21.34
C SER A 103 -4.45 7.57 -21.44
N ALA A 104 -5.56 7.09 -20.89
CA ALA A 104 -6.80 7.85 -20.88
C ALA A 104 -7.61 7.70 -19.59
N VAL A 105 -8.28 8.79 -19.22
CA VAL A 105 -9.43 8.83 -18.30
C VAL A 105 -10.63 9.25 -19.15
N PRO A 106 -11.39 8.31 -19.73
CA PRO A 106 -12.43 8.64 -20.70
C PRO A 106 -13.53 9.54 -20.12
N ASN A 107 -13.90 9.29 -18.87
CA ASN A 107 -14.90 10.06 -18.15
C ASN A 107 -14.49 10.26 -16.69
N VAL A 108 -14.04 11.47 -16.33
CA VAL A 108 -13.71 11.80 -14.94
C VAL A 108 -14.94 11.98 -14.04
N MET A 109 -16.12 12.26 -14.62
CA MET A 109 -17.39 12.46 -13.90
C MET A 109 -18.45 11.45 -14.38
N PRO A 110 -18.27 10.15 -14.08
CA PRO A 110 -19.13 9.09 -14.60
C PRO A 110 -20.60 9.22 -14.18
N ASP A 111 -20.89 9.84 -13.03
CA ASP A 111 -22.25 10.03 -12.52
C ASP A 111 -22.97 11.26 -13.10
N SER A 112 -22.25 12.13 -13.80
CA SER A 112 -22.78 13.39 -14.36
C SER A 112 -22.83 13.39 -15.88
N ALA A 113 -22.62 12.24 -16.52
CA ALA A 113 -22.64 12.11 -17.97
C ALA A 113 -24.00 12.52 -18.56
N GLY A 114 -24.04 13.66 -19.26
CA GLY A 114 -25.26 14.23 -19.83
C GLY A 114 -26.05 15.16 -18.89
N GLY A 115 -25.45 15.59 -17.78
CA GLY A 115 -26.07 16.48 -16.79
C GLY A 115 -25.16 17.66 -16.36
N GLU A 116 -25.63 18.44 -15.39
CA GLU A 116 -24.84 19.51 -14.77
C GLU A 116 -23.75 18.91 -13.88
N VAL A 117 -22.52 19.42 -14.00
CA VAL A 117 -21.35 18.90 -13.28
C VAL A 117 -20.92 19.88 -12.20
N PRO A 118 -20.69 19.42 -10.96
CA PRO A 118 -20.05 20.23 -9.94
C PRO A 118 -18.71 20.79 -10.44
N PRO A 119 -18.43 22.10 -10.27
CA PRO A 119 -17.16 22.67 -10.73
C PRO A 119 -16.00 22.05 -9.95
N MET A 120 -14.98 21.58 -10.67
CA MET A 120 -13.74 21.09 -10.06
C MET A 120 -12.71 22.21 -10.03
N VAL A 121 -12.02 22.34 -8.90
CA VAL A 121 -10.97 23.35 -8.70
C VAL A 121 -9.64 22.68 -8.44
N PHE A 122 -8.62 23.13 -9.16
CA PHE A 122 -7.25 22.64 -9.10
C PHE A 122 -6.25 23.77 -8.78
N PRO A 123 -5.21 23.50 -7.97
CA PRO A 123 -5.01 22.28 -7.20
C PRO A 123 -6.11 22.12 -6.13
N PRO A 124 -6.57 20.88 -5.85
CA PRO A 124 -7.68 20.66 -4.93
C PRO A 124 -7.25 21.00 -3.50
N ALA A 125 -8.09 21.76 -2.81
CA ALA A 125 -7.88 22.14 -1.41
C ALA A 125 -8.44 21.08 -0.45
N GLY A 126 -8.06 21.18 0.83
CA GLY A 126 -8.64 20.36 1.90
C GLY A 126 -8.07 18.95 2.01
N ASN A 127 -8.79 18.11 2.76
CA ASN A 127 -8.38 16.74 3.05
C ASN A 127 -8.85 15.80 1.95
N ALA A 128 -7.93 15.26 1.17
CA ALA A 128 -8.27 14.32 0.09
C ALA A 128 -9.14 13.16 0.58
N TYR A 129 -10.21 12.87 -0.16
CA TYR A 129 -11.14 11.73 0.01
C TYR A 129 -12.11 11.84 1.19
N ASN A 130 -11.91 12.81 2.10
CA ASN A 130 -12.76 13.01 3.28
C ASN A 130 -13.70 14.22 3.10
N GLN A 131 -14.01 14.60 1.86
CA GLN A 131 -14.83 15.77 1.54
C GLN A 131 -15.74 15.47 0.35
N SER A 132 -17.06 15.55 0.56
CA SER A 132 -18.04 15.09 -0.44
C SER A 132 -18.11 15.91 -1.72
N ASP A 133 -17.58 17.13 -1.74
CA ASP A 133 -17.73 18.10 -2.82
C ASP A 133 -16.56 18.14 -3.82
N ASN A 134 -15.41 17.52 -3.51
CA ASN A 134 -14.20 17.66 -4.37
C ASN A 134 -13.31 16.40 -4.51
N ASP A 135 -13.83 15.22 -4.21
CA ASP A 135 -13.03 13.98 -4.25
C ASP A 135 -12.51 13.61 -5.65
N ALA A 136 -13.32 13.80 -6.69
CA ALA A 136 -12.92 13.51 -8.07
C ALA A 136 -11.69 14.35 -8.50
N ALA A 137 -11.63 15.62 -8.08
CA ALA A 137 -10.47 16.46 -8.32
C ALA A 137 -9.23 15.96 -7.56
N HIS A 138 -9.38 15.55 -6.29
CA HIS A 138 -8.28 14.93 -5.54
C HIS A 138 -7.77 13.64 -6.20
N TYR A 139 -8.67 12.76 -6.63
CA TYR A 139 -8.32 11.53 -7.34
C TYR A 139 -7.57 11.84 -8.64
N LEU A 140 -8.12 12.68 -9.51
CA LEU A 140 -7.49 13.02 -10.78
C LEU A 140 -6.15 13.72 -10.58
N TRP A 141 -6.08 14.72 -9.70
CA TRP A 141 -4.85 15.49 -9.43
C TRP A 141 -3.70 14.59 -8.97
N ARG A 142 -3.98 13.71 -7.99
CA ARG A 142 -2.96 12.81 -7.45
C ARG A 142 -2.58 11.70 -8.41
N TRP A 143 -3.55 11.16 -9.15
CA TRP A 143 -3.28 10.16 -10.17
C TRP A 143 -2.41 10.73 -11.29
N ILE A 144 -2.68 11.96 -11.77
CA ILE A 144 -1.83 12.64 -12.77
C ILE A 144 -0.40 12.79 -12.25
N GLY A 145 -0.23 13.28 -11.01
CA GLY A 145 1.09 13.43 -10.40
C GLY A 145 1.86 12.11 -10.29
N MET A 146 1.19 11.04 -9.85
CA MET A 146 1.83 9.73 -9.69
C MET A 146 2.01 8.98 -11.01
N HIS A 147 1.20 9.27 -12.02
CA HIS A 147 1.42 8.77 -13.37
C HIS A 147 2.56 9.53 -14.06
N ALA A 148 2.73 10.83 -13.78
CA ALA A 148 3.76 11.69 -14.35
C ALA A 148 3.86 11.59 -15.89
N PRO A 149 2.78 11.88 -16.64
CA PRO A 149 2.83 11.94 -18.09
C PRO A 149 3.71 13.10 -18.57
N ASP A 150 4.11 13.05 -19.83
CA ASP A 150 4.88 14.11 -20.48
C ASP A 150 4.00 15.26 -20.96
N ALA A 151 2.74 14.96 -21.29
CA ALA A 151 1.72 15.95 -21.60
C ALA A 151 0.33 15.47 -21.19
N VAL A 152 -0.56 16.42 -20.88
CA VAL A 152 -1.99 16.20 -20.65
C VAL A 152 -2.80 16.93 -21.71
N ILE A 153 -3.78 16.25 -22.29
CA ILE A 153 -4.75 16.81 -23.23
C ILE A 153 -6.14 16.64 -22.62
N LEU A 154 -6.76 17.76 -22.27
CA LEU A 154 -8.12 17.82 -21.74
C LEU A 154 -9.08 18.03 -22.91
N VAL A 155 -10.02 17.11 -23.07
CA VAL A 155 -11.08 17.17 -24.08
C VAL A 155 -12.33 17.72 -23.43
N ALA A 156 -12.67 18.97 -23.76
CA ALA A 156 -13.79 19.69 -23.17
C ALA A 156 -14.35 20.76 -24.12
N ALA A 157 -15.55 21.24 -23.82
CA ALA A 157 -16.11 22.43 -24.47
C ALA A 157 -15.21 23.65 -24.29
N LYS A 158 -15.20 24.53 -25.31
CA LYS A 158 -14.43 25.78 -25.28
C LYS A 158 -14.87 26.65 -24.09
N GLY A 159 -13.91 27.02 -23.23
CA GLY A 159 -14.17 27.87 -22.07
C GLY A 159 -14.65 27.12 -20.82
N ASP A 160 -14.59 25.78 -20.81
CA ASP A 160 -14.88 25.00 -19.61
C ASP A 160 -13.96 25.39 -18.44
N ALA A 161 -14.57 25.74 -17.30
CA ALA A 161 -13.85 26.29 -16.15
C ALA A 161 -13.01 25.25 -15.41
N SER A 162 -13.52 24.02 -15.28
CA SER A 162 -12.82 22.91 -14.62
C SER A 162 -11.56 22.52 -15.41
N ALA A 163 -11.68 22.41 -16.74
CA ALA A 163 -10.56 22.10 -17.63
C ALA A 163 -9.52 23.23 -17.63
N ALA A 164 -9.96 24.49 -17.66
CA ALA A 164 -9.07 25.64 -17.55
C ALA A 164 -8.33 25.67 -16.20
N SER A 165 -9.02 25.34 -15.10
CA SER A 165 -8.43 25.26 -13.77
C SER A 165 -7.35 24.16 -13.70
N LEU A 166 -7.64 22.94 -14.19
CA LEU A 166 -6.66 21.86 -14.20
C LEU A 166 -5.45 22.18 -15.08
N ALA A 167 -5.67 22.69 -16.30
CA ALA A 167 -4.60 23.01 -17.22
C ALA A 167 -3.64 24.07 -16.64
N LYS A 168 -4.19 25.12 -16.02
CA LYS A 168 -3.39 26.13 -15.32
C LYS A 168 -2.62 25.52 -14.16
N ALA A 169 -3.29 24.75 -13.30
CA ALA A 169 -2.67 24.16 -12.12
C ALA A 169 -1.52 23.22 -12.46
N LEU A 170 -1.64 22.39 -13.51
CA LEU A 170 -0.57 21.50 -13.95
C LEU A 170 0.64 22.26 -14.52
N GLY A 171 0.41 23.41 -15.17
CA GLY A 171 1.48 24.26 -15.69
C GLY A 171 2.25 25.04 -14.61
N GLU A 172 1.61 25.31 -13.46
CA GLU A 172 2.14 26.22 -12.43
C GLU A 172 2.52 25.51 -11.11
N THR A 173 1.92 24.35 -10.83
CA THR A 173 2.07 23.64 -9.55
C THR A 173 2.52 22.20 -9.77
N ALA A 174 3.27 21.66 -8.81
CA ALA A 174 3.74 20.27 -8.81
C ALA A 174 2.72 19.32 -8.15
N PRO A 175 1.84 18.62 -8.89
CA PRO A 175 1.01 17.55 -8.32
C PRO A 175 1.90 16.52 -7.62
N CYS A 176 1.55 16.11 -6.40
CA CYS A 176 2.31 15.15 -5.59
C CYS A 176 3.82 15.49 -5.42
N GLY A 177 4.19 16.76 -5.59
CA GLY A 177 5.58 17.22 -5.56
C GLY A 177 6.46 16.64 -6.67
N VAL A 178 5.91 16.15 -7.80
CA VAL A 178 6.73 15.61 -8.90
C VAL A 178 7.18 16.68 -9.89
N GLY A 179 6.47 17.80 -10.03
CA GLY A 179 6.81 18.87 -10.96
C GLY A 179 5.66 19.21 -11.89
N THR A 180 5.81 20.29 -12.66
CA THR A 180 4.77 20.75 -13.59
C THR A 180 4.65 19.80 -14.79
N ILE A 181 3.49 19.84 -15.45
CA ILE A 181 3.16 19.02 -16.61
C ILE A 181 2.49 19.92 -17.66
N PRO A 182 3.03 19.97 -18.90
CA PRO A 182 2.36 20.66 -20.00
C PRO A 182 0.94 20.15 -20.20
N CYS A 183 -0.02 21.07 -20.26
CA CYS A 183 -1.44 20.73 -20.40
C CYS A 183 -2.12 21.62 -21.44
N SER A 184 -2.91 21.01 -22.32
CA SER A 184 -3.72 21.73 -23.32
C SER A 184 -5.19 21.37 -23.19
N VAL A 185 -6.08 22.35 -23.43
CA VAL A 185 -7.53 22.14 -23.51
C VAL A 185 -7.96 22.22 -24.96
N VAL A 186 -8.64 21.21 -25.46
CA VAL A 186 -9.11 21.12 -26.85
C VAL A 186 -10.56 20.68 -26.93
N THR A 187 -11.23 21.08 -28.00
CA THR A 187 -12.57 20.57 -28.32
C THR A 187 -12.49 19.11 -28.79
N PRO A 188 -13.61 18.35 -28.75
CA PRO A 188 -13.67 16.97 -29.26
C PRO A 188 -13.10 16.77 -30.67
N THR A 189 -13.24 17.77 -31.55
CA THR A 189 -12.72 17.75 -32.93
C THR A 189 -11.23 18.06 -33.04
N GLY A 190 -10.59 18.58 -32.00
CA GLY A 190 -9.18 19.00 -31.99
C GLY A 190 -8.21 17.95 -31.45
N VAL A 191 -8.71 16.81 -30.95
CA VAL A 191 -7.90 15.82 -30.22
C VAL A 191 -6.77 15.25 -31.07
N GLN A 192 -7.04 14.91 -32.33
CA GLN A 192 -6.05 14.35 -33.25
C GLN A 192 -4.93 15.34 -33.56
N GLN A 193 -5.27 16.62 -33.74
CA GLN A 193 -4.28 17.68 -33.95
C GLN A 193 -3.43 17.89 -32.71
N ALA A 194 -4.02 17.84 -31.52
CA ALA A 194 -3.30 17.95 -30.25
C ALA A 194 -2.31 16.80 -30.05
N LEU A 195 -2.72 15.56 -30.37
CA LEU A 195 -1.84 14.39 -30.33
C LEU A 195 -0.69 14.51 -31.34
N ALA A 196 -0.96 14.96 -32.56
CA ALA A 196 0.10 15.22 -33.54
C ALA A 196 1.10 16.28 -33.06
N SER A 197 0.62 17.34 -32.40
CA SER A 197 1.47 18.37 -31.79
C SER A 197 2.31 17.81 -30.64
N ALA A 198 1.74 16.96 -29.78
CA ALA A 198 2.46 16.31 -28.69
C ALA A 198 3.56 15.37 -29.22
N ALA A 199 3.27 14.60 -30.28
CA ALA A 199 4.27 13.77 -30.96
C ALA A 199 5.41 14.60 -31.56
N ALA A 200 5.10 15.73 -32.21
CA ALA A 200 6.11 16.60 -32.80
C ALA A 200 7.01 17.30 -31.77
N ASN A 201 6.52 17.51 -30.54
CA ASN A 201 7.24 18.19 -29.46
C ASN A 201 7.60 17.24 -28.31
N ALA A 202 7.83 15.97 -28.62
CA ALA A 202 8.05 14.90 -27.66
C ALA A 202 9.28 15.18 -26.76
N GLN A 203 9.05 15.58 -25.51
CA GLN A 203 10.06 15.71 -24.47
C GLN A 203 9.50 15.30 -23.11
N PRO A 204 10.32 14.72 -22.21
CA PRO A 204 9.86 14.40 -20.87
C PRO A 204 9.46 15.63 -20.06
N SER A 205 8.32 15.57 -19.36
CA SER A 205 7.89 16.66 -18.47
C SER A 205 8.80 16.80 -17.24
N PRO A 206 8.79 17.95 -16.53
CA PRO A 206 9.42 18.06 -15.21
C PRO A 206 8.96 16.96 -14.24
N ALA A 207 7.66 16.63 -14.24
CA ALA A 207 7.13 15.49 -13.49
C ALA A 207 7.78 14.15 -13.86
N ARG A 208 7.96 13.88 -15.16
CA ARG A 208 8.63 12.67 -15.65
C ARG A 208 10.07 12.57 -15.17
N TRP A 209 10.81 13.69 -15.20
CA TRP A 209 12.20 13.74 -14.73
C TRP A 209 12.33 13.48 -13.24
N GLU A 210 11.50 14.11 -12.41
CA GLU A 210 11.50 13.84 -10.98
C GLU A 210 11.08 12.41 -10.68
N MET A 211 10.14 11.84 -11.44
CA MET A 211 9.74 10.45 -11.26
C MET A 211 10.88 9.48 -11.56
N ARG A 212 11.60 9.69 -12.67
CA ARG A 212 12.82 8.93 -13.00
C ARG A 212 13.88 9.08 -11.91
N ARG A 213 14.12 10.29 -11.39
CA ARG A 213 15.05 10.53 -10.27
C ARG A 213 14.63 9.76 -9.02
N ARG A 214 13.36 9.82 -8.64
CA ARG A 214 12.82 9.12 -7.46
C ARG A 214 13.04 7.60 -7.56
N ILE A 215 12.79 7.03 -8.74
CA ILE A 215 12.91 5.59 -9.00
C ILE A 215 14.38 5.16 -9.13
N ALA A 216 15.28 6.01 -9.61
CA ALA A 216 16.70 5.66 -9.78
C ALA A 216 17.47 5.46 -8.46
N ARG A 217 16.95 5.93 -7.33
CA ARG A 217 17.60 5.77 -6.01
C ARG A 217 17.70 4.29 -5.61
N SER A 218 18.84 3.94 -5.01
CA SER A 218 19.04 2.63 -4.37
C SER A 218 18.24 2.51 -3.07
N ALA A 219 18.01 1.28 -2.59
CA ALA A 219 17.34 1.05 -1.33
C ALA A 219 18.05 1.67 -0.12
N THR A 220 19.38 1.59 -0.07
CA THR A 220 20.18 2.28 0.95
C THR A 220 20.09 3.80 0.85
N GLY A 221 20.05 4.36 -0.37
CA GLY A 221 19.90 5.80 -0.59
C GLY A 221 18.55 6.32 -0.10
N VAL A 222 17.46 5.63 -0.42
CA VAL A 222 16.12 5.95 0.08
C VAL A 222 16.07 5.85 1.61
N ALA A 223 16.65 4.80 2.19
CA ALA A 223 16.72 4.65 3.64
C ALA A 223 17.50 5.80 4.30
N ALA A 224 18.60 6.26 3.69
CA ALA A 224 19.38 7.39 4.19
C ALA A 224 18.57 8.71 4.19
N GLU A 225 17.90 9.04 3.08
CA GLU A 225 17.05 10.24 2.99
C GLU A 225 15.92 10.24 4.04
N LEU A 226 15.32 9.07 4.32
CA LEU A 226 14.28 8.94 5.34
C LEU A 226 14.85 9.03 6.77
N ALA A 227 16.05 8.47 6.99
CA ALA A 227 16.74 8.46 8.29
C ALA A 227 17.29 9.82 8.72
N GLU A 228 17.34 10.81 7.82
CA GLU A 228 17.61 12.22 8.16
C GLU A 228 16.42 12.90 8.87
N VAL A 229 15.21 12.37 8.69
CA VAL A 229 13.96 13.00 9.15
C VAL A 229 13.33 12.22 10.30
N HIS A 230 13.32 10.88 10.22
CA HIS A 230 12.54 10.04 11.13
C HIS A 230 13.42 9.25 12.10
N GLY A 231 12.90 8.99 13.31
CA GLY A 231 13.53 8.08 14.28
C GLY A 231 14.58 8.72 15.19
N HIS A 232 14.52 10.03 15.42
CA HIS A 232 15.46 10.78 16.29
C HIS A 232 14.96 10.98 17.72
N LYS A 233 13.77 10.47 18.06
CA LYS A 233 13.18 10.61 19.39
C LYS A 233 12.19 9.50 19.71
N LEU A 234 12.05 9.22 21.01
CA LEU A 234 11.03 8.34 21.59
C LEU A 234 10.41 9.06 22.78
N ASP A 235 9.44 9.93 22.50
CA ASP A 235 8.78 10.74 23.54
C ASP A 235 7.92 9.85 24.46
N ALA A 236 7.19 8.92 23.84
CA ALA A 236 6.45 7.83 24.45
C ALA A 236 6.72 6.53 23.68
N VAL A 237 6.62 5.38 24.36
CA VAL A 237 6.75 4.07 23.70
C VAL A 237 5.53 3.84 22.81
N ALA A 238 5.74 3.88 21.50
CA ALA A 238 4.76 3.61 20.47
C ALA A 238 5.45 3.03 19.23
N TYR A 239 4.76 2.16 18.50
CA TYR A 239 5.34 1.44 17.37
C TYR A 239 5.93 2.34 16.28
N ILE A 240 5.35 3.52 16.05
CA ILE A 240 5.75 4.43 14.97
C ILE A 240 7.18 4.94 15.18
N PRO A 241 7.49 5.70 16.26
CA PRO A 241 8.86 6.12 16.53
C PRO A 241 9.80 4.94 16.79
N ALA A 242 9.31 3.87 17.42
CA ALA A 242 10.10 2.66 17.68
C ALA A 242 10.62 2.02 16.38
N LEU A 243 9.75 1.78 15.40
CA LEU A 243 10.14 1.20 14.12
C LEU A 243 11.03 2.14 13.29
N ALA A 244 10.84 3.47 13.40
CA ALA A 244 11.76 4.41 12.77
C ALA A 244 13.18 4.31 13.36
N ILE A 245 13.31 4.20 14.69
CA ILE A 245 14.60 3.99 15.36
C ILE A 245 15.21 2.64 14.94
N VAL A 246 14.41 1.56 14.89
CA VAL A 246 14.84 0.25 14.39
C VAL A 246 15.34 0.35 12.95
N GLY A 247 14.63 1.08 12.09
CA GLY A 247 15.04 1.36 10.72
C GLY A 247 16.41 2.06 10.63
N ARG A 248 16.68 3.04 11.51
CA ARG A 248 18.00 3.70 11.60
C ARG A 248 19.10 2.74 12.03
N MET A 249 18.85 1.89 13.03
CA MET A 249 19.83 0.87 13.46
C MET A 249 20.16 -0.10 12.32
N ARG A 250 19.14 -0.55 11.59
CA ARG A 250 19.29 -1.42 10.41
C ARG A 250 20.08 -0.76 9.29
N LEU A 251 19.88 0.54 9.05
CA LEU A 251 20.68 1.30 8.10
C LEU A 251 22.16 1.38 8.54
N GLY A 252 22.41 1.61 9.83
CA GLY A 252 23.77 1.60 10.38
C GLY A 252 24.50 0.27 10.15
N GLU A 253 23.80 -0.86 10.31
CA GLU A 253 24.35 -2.18 10.02
C GLU A 253 24.68 -2.37 8.52
N LEU A 254 23.82 -1.89 7.63
CA LEU A 254 24.06 -1.95 6.19
C LEU A 254 25.31 -1.18 5.78
N THR A 255 25.56 -0.04 6.43
CA THR A 255 26.67 0.88 6.15
C THR A 255 27.91 0.66 7.03
N GLY A 256 27.87 -0.31 7.96
CA GLY A 256 29.00 -0.69 8.82
C GLY A 256 29.31 0.31 9.93
N GLY A 257 28.32 1.05 10.43
CA GLY A 257 28.49 2.07 11.46
C GLY A 257 27.65 1.85 12.72
N ASP A 258 28.29 1.95 13.90
CA ASP A 258 27.64 1.80 15.21
C ASP A 258 27.00 3.09 15.74
N ALA A 259 27.15 4.21 15.03
CA ALA A 259 26.62 5.50 15.45
C ALA A 259 25.10 5.46 15.65
N ALA A 260 24.37 4.78 14.76
CA ALA A 260 22.92 4.64 14.87
C ALA A 260 22.50 3.79 16.08
N LEU A 261 23.26 2.75 16.43
CA LEU A 261 23.01 1.92 17.61
C LEU A 261 23.22 2.74 18.89
N ARG A 262 24.35 3.44 19.02
CA ARG A 262 24.64 4.30 20.19
C ARG A 262 23.62 5.42 20.36
N ASP A 263 23.15 6.01 19.26
CA ASP A 263 22.11 7.02 19.30
C ASP A 263 20.76 6.42 19.74
N ALA A 264 20.41 5.23 19.26
CA ALA A 264 19.20 4.51 19.70
C ALA A 264 19.26 4.16 21.20
N GLU A 265 20.40 3.68 21.70
CA GLU A 265 20.64 3.42 23.13
C GLU A 265 20.44 4.70 23.95
N LYS A 266 21.00 5.83 23.50
CA LYS A 266 20.84 7.13 24.17
C LYS A 266 19.37 7.58 24.19
N ILE A 267 18.66 7.46 23.08
CA ILE A 267 17.24 7.81 22.96
C ILE A 267 16.39 6.95 23.91
N CYS A 268 16.71 5.65 24.03
CA CYS A 268 15.95 4.69 24.80
C CYS A 268 16.36 4.60 26.28
N ALA A 269 17.54 5.10 26.65
CA ALA A 269 18.10 5.03 28.00
C ALA A 269 17.15 5.47 29.12
N PRO A 270 16.33 6.54 28.97
CA PRO A 270 15.40 6.93 30.02
C PRO A 270 14.37 5.85 30.41
N TYR A 271 13.98 4.97 29.48
CA TYR A 271 13.07 3.87 29.78
C TYR A 271 13.77 2.73 30.53
N LYS A 272 15.03 2.48 30.18
CA LYS A 272 15.87 1.48 30.83
C LYS A 272 16.21 1.88 32.28
N THR A 273 16.53 3.15 32.52
CA THR A 273 16.91 3.65 33.85
C THR A 273 15.71 3.97 34.75
N GLY A 274 14.48 3.77 34.28
CA GLY A 274 13.26 4.09 35.03
C GLY A 274 12.89 5.58 35.05
N GLY A 275 13.62 6.43 34.32
CA GLY A 275 13.28 7.86 34.17
C GLY A 275 12.04 8.13 33.33
N LYS A 276 11.60 7.16 32.50
CA LYS A 276 10.31 7.15 31.80
C LYS A 276 9.65 5.79 31.91
N GLU A 277 8.32 5.77 32.01
CA GLU A 277 7.56 4.54 32.02
C GLU A 277 7.38 3.96 30.61
N SER A 278 7.80 2.70 30.41
CA SER A 278 7.67 2.04 29.10
C SER A 278 6.26 1.48 28.82
N MET A 279 5.54 1.08 29.86
CA MET A 279 4.16 0.55 29.82
C MET A 279 3.29 1.31 30.83
N PRO A 280 2.77 2.50 30.48
CA PRO A 280 1.87 3.26 31.35
C PRO A 280 0.49 2.61 31.46
N SER A 281 -0.27 3.00 32.49
CA SER A 281 -1.62 2.46 32.76
C SER A 281 -2.63 2.69 31.62
N ASN A 282 -2.42 3.73 30.80
CA ASN A 282 -3.20 4.03 29.60
C ASN A 282 -2.57 3.47 28.31
N GLY A 283 -1.66 2.50 28.43
CA GLY A 283 -1.03 1.83 27.30
C GLY A 283 -2.04 1.14 26.39
N ASN A 284 -1.62 0.91 25.13
CA ASN A 284 -2.44 0.26 24.11
C ASN A 284 -1.60 -0.70 23.25
N GLY A 285 -2.19 -1.31 22.22
CA GLY A 285 -1.48 -2.22 21.32
C GLY A 285 -0.25 -1.58 20.67
N GLY A 286 -0.30 -0.29 20.34
CA GLY A 286 0.84 0.46 19.82
C GLY A 286 1.96 0.66 20.86
N THR A 287 1.63 0.73 22.14
CA THR A 287 2.61 0.73 23.24
C THR A 287 3.30 -0.63 23.35
N ILE A 288 2.54 -1.72 23.25
CA ILE A 288 3.09 -3.09 23.27
C ILE A 288 4.12 -3.28 22.16
N SER A 289 3.76 -3.05 20.90
CA SER A 289 4.71 -3.19 19.77
C SER A 289 5.78 -2.11 19.73
N GLY A 290 5.58 -0.98 20.42
CA GLY A 290 6.64 0.00 20.66
C GLY A 290 7.86 -0.62 21.34
N HIS A 291 7.69 -1.71 22.11
CA HIS A 291 8.80 -2.42 22.77
C HIS A 291 9.69 -3.21 21.80
N LEU A 292 9.31 -3.34 20.51
CA LEU A 292 10.18 -3.96 19.50
C LEU A 292 11.51 -3.21 19.33
N VAL A 293 11.57 -1.91 19.64
CA VAL A 293 12.85 -1.18 19.68
C VAL A 293 13.77 -1.73 20.76
N PHE A 294 13.24 -2.11 21.92
CA PHE A 294 14.02 -2.71 22.99
C PHE A 294 14.42 -4.14 22.66
N ALA A 295 13.59 -4.90 21.95
CA ALA A 295 13.97 -6.22 21.45
C ALA A 295 15.15 -6.13 20.47
N GLU A 296 15.16 -5.11 19.62
CA GLU A 296 16.27 -4.88 18.70
C GLU A 296 17.54 -4.43 19.43
N LEU A 297 17.42 -3.54 20.42
CA LEU A 297 18.54 -3.16 21.27
C LEU A 297 19.11 -4.36 22.05
N ALA A 298 18.24 -5.21 22.62
CA ALA A 298 18.64 -6.42 23.32
C ALA A 298 19.44 -7.37 22.41
N ARG A 299 18.96 -7.62 21.18
CA ARG A 299 19.66 -8.46 20.20
C ARG A 299 21.03 -7.94 19.83
N ARG A 300 21.18 -6.63 19.66
CA ARG A 300 22.42 -6.00 19.18
C ARG A 300 23.46 -5.79 20.28
N SER A 301 23.02 -5.42 21.48
CA SER A 301 23.91 -5.12 22.61
C SER A 301 24.17 -6.31 23.53
N GLY A 302 23.28 -7.31 23.55
CA GLY A 302 23.31 -8.41 24.52
C GLY A 302 22.90 -8.01 25.95
N ASP A 303 22.42 -6.77 26.14
CA ASP A 303 22.13 -6.21 27.46
C ASP A 303 20.77 -6.71 28.00
N PRO A 304 20.76 -7.39 29.16
CA PRO A 304 19.56 -8.02 29.71
C PRO A 304 18.49 -7.02 30.18
N ASP A 305 18.86 -5.76 30.44
CA ASP A 305 17.88 -4.75 30.87
C ASP A 305 16.91 -4.38 29.74
N TRP A 306 17.38 -4.40 28.49
CA TRP A 306 16.49 -4.27 27.34
C TRP A 306 15.54 -5.46 27.23
N THR A 307 16.03 -6.67 27.51
CA THR A 307 15.19 -7.89 27.56
C THR A 307 14.11 -7.77 28.64
N ALA A 308 14.43 -7.19 29.79
CA ALA A 308 13.45 -6.94 30.85
C ALA A 308 12.30 -6.03 30.40
N LEU A 309 12.58 -4.99 29.60
CA LEU A 309 11.54 -4.14 29.02
C LEU A 309 10.66 -4.89 28.02
N VAL A 310 11.25 -5.75 27.18
CA VAL A 310 10.49 -6.62 26.25
C VAL A 310 9.54 -7.52 27.03
N LYS A 311 10.04 -8.19 28.09
CA LYS A 311 9.22 -9.02 28.95
C LYS A 311 8.08 -8.24 29.60
N LYS A 312 8.34 -7.02 30.07
CA LYS A 312 7.31 -6.16 30.69
C LYS A 312 6.08 -5.97 29.78
N ALA A 313 6.27 -5.87 28.47
CA ALA A 313 5.17 -5.79 27.51
C ALA A 313 4.56 -7.17 27.19
N ALA A 314 5.39 -8.20 27.00
CA ALA A 314 4.92 -9.56 26.68
C ALA A 314 4.14 -10.21 27.83
N ASP A 315 4.48 -9.91 29.09
CA ASP A 315 3.86 -10.45 30.30
C ASP A 315 2.37 -10.05 30.43
N TYR A 316 1.92 -9.02 29.70
CA TYR A 316 0.49 -8.68 29.60
C TYR A 316 -0.37 -9.80 28.98
N GLY A 317 0.25 -10.73 28.26
CA GLY A 317 -0.40 -11.93 27.73
C GLY A 317 -0.78 -12.97 28.80
N PHE A 318 -0.36 -12.78 30.05
CA PHE A 318 -0.61 -13.69 31.16
C PHE A 318 -1.37 -13.01 32.29
N ASP A 319 -2.09 -13.79 33.09
CA ASP A 319 -2.76 -13.32 34.30
C ASP A 319 -1.80 -13.25 35.52
N ALA A 320 -2.33 -12.86 36.69
CA ALA A 320 -1.53 -12.73 37.91
C ALA A 320 -0.96 -14.07 38.42
N GLN A 321 -1.50 -15.20 37.94
CA GLN A 321 -1.04 -16.55 38.26
C GLN A 321 -0.08 -17.09 37.18
N GLY A 322 0.26 -16.28 36.19
CA GLY A 322 1.14 -16.65 35.08
C GLY A 322 0.49 -17.60 34.07
N GLN A 323 -0.83 -17.73 34.08
CA GLN A 323 -1.56 -18.51 33.08
C GLN A 323 -1.83 -17.66 31.82
N PRO A 324 -1.78 -18.27 30.61
CA PRO A 324 -2.04 -17.56 29.37
C PRO A 324 -3.48 -17.05 29.32
N LYS A 325 -3.67 -15.76 29.01
CA LYS A 325 -4.99 -15.18 28.70
C LYS A 325 -5.49 -15.69 27.35
N GLU A 326 -6.78 -15.53 27.07
CA GLU A 326 -7.37 -15.91 25.77
C GLU A 326 -6.64 -15.27 24.57
N SER A 327 -6.19 -14.02 24.74
CA SER A 327 -5.46 -13.23 23.75
C SER A 327 -4.60 -12.18 24.44
N MET A 328 -3.71 -11.52 23.68
CA MET A 328 -3.06 -10.31 24.15
C MET A 328 -4.09 -9.20 24.38
N PRO A 329 -4.00 -8.43 25.48
CA PRO A 329 -4.90 -7.32 25.72
C PRO A 329 -4.68 -6.19 24.71
N PHE A 330 -5.57 -5.21 24.71
CA PHE A 330 -5.54 -4.06 23.79
C PHE A 330 -5.62 -4.44 22.31
N HIS A 331 -6.10 -5.65 22.01
CA HIS A 331 -6.32 -6.10 20.64
C HIS A 331 -7.37 -5.26 19.93
N SER A 332 -8.33 -4.74 20.70
CA SER A 332 -9.51 -4.04 20.22
C SER A 332 -10.28 -4.79 19.14
N GLU A 333 -9.96 -6.05 18.79
CA GLU A 333 -10.52 -6.80 17.65
C GLU A 333 -10.17 -6.18 16.30
N MET A 334 -9.03 -5.50 16.23
CA MET A 334 -8.46 -5.00 14.99
C MET A 334 -7.36 -5.95 14.52
N SER A 335 -7.32 -6.26 13.23
CA SER A 335 -6.27 -7.11 12.64
C SER A 335 -4.86 -6.58 12.89
N ASP A 336 -4.71 -5.29 13.18
CA ASP A 336 -3.55 -4.62 13.77
C ASP A 336 -2.88 -5.45 14.87
N SER A 337 -3.70 -6.08 15.71
CA SER A 337 -3.25 -6.82 16.88
C SER A 337 -2.40 -8.04 16.56
N VAL A 338 -2.45 -8.57 15.32
CA VAL A 338 -1.52 -9.62 14.88
C VAL A 338 -0.08 -9.10 14.94
N PHE A 339 0.18 -7.88 14.46
CA PHE A 339 1.49 -7.24 14.65
C PHE A 339 1.71 -6.82 16.09
N MET A 340 0.72 -6.17 16.71
CA MET A 340 0.92 -5.57 18.04
C MET A 340 1.27 -6.60 19.12
N GLY A 341 0.64 -7.78 19.07
CA GLY A 341 0.80 -8.84 20.06
C GLY A 341 1.81 -9.91 19.68
N CYS A 342 1.70 -10.49 18.47
CA CYS A 342 2.50 -11.67 18.13
C CYS A 342 3.99 -11.35 18.06
N ALA A 343 4.37 -10.21 17.47
CA ALA A 343 5.78 -9.87 17.28
C ALA A 343 6.52 -9.72 18.62
N ILE A 344 5.91 -9.07 19.61
CA ILE A 344 6.55 -8.89 20.93
C ILE A 344 6.64 -10.21 21.71
N LEU A 345 5.63 -11.09 21.58
CA LEU A 345 5.63 -12.40 22.24
C LEU A 345 6.71 -13.29 21.64
N ALA A 346 6.84 -13.32 20.31
CA ALA A 346 7.88 -14.07 19.64
C ALA A 346 9.28 -13.56 20.01
N ASP A 347 9.49 -12.23 20.06
CA ASP A 347 10.76 -11.65 20.50
C ASP A 347 11.07 -11.95 21.97
N ALA A 348 10.08 -11.90 22.86
CA ALA A 348 10.25 -12.26 24.26
C ALA A 348 10.67 -13.74 24.42
N GLY A 349 10.00 -14.66 23.72
CA GLY A 349 10.38 -16.08 23.72
C GLY A 349 11.80 -16.31 23.19
N ALA A 350 12.18 -15.63 22.11
CA ALA A 350 13.52 -15.76 21.53
C ALA A 350 14.62 -15.22 22.44
N LEU A 351 14.40 -14.09 23.11
CA LEU A 351 15.37 -13.48 24.01
C LEU A 351 15.51 -14.21 25.35
N THR A 352 14.45 -14.87 25.82
CA THR A 352 14.41 -15.49 27.15
C THR A 352 14.55 -17.01 27.14
N GLY A 353 14.22 -17.66 26.01
CA GLY A 353 14.07 -19.11 25.93
C GLY A 353 12.77 -19.65 26.55
N ASP A 354 11.89 -18.80 27.09
CA ASP A 354 10.63 -19.24 27.69
C ASP A 354 9.57 -19.54 26.62
N LYS A 355 9.30 -20.85 26.43
CA LYS A 355 8.37 -21.35 25.41
C LYS A 355 6.93 -20.86 25.58
N ARG A 356 6.52 -20.45 26.78
CA ARG A 356 5.16 -19.98 27.04
C ARG A 356 4.82 -18.75 26.19
N TYR A 357 5.80 -17.91 25.87
CA TYR A 357 5.57 -16.77 24.98
C TYR A 357 5.25 -17.21 23.54
N PHE A 358 5.89 -18.25 23.03
CA PHE A 358 5.58 -18.80 21.70
C PHE A 358 4.19 -19.42 21.64
N GLU A 359 3.82 -20.18 22.68
CA GLU A 359 2.47 -20.75 22.81
C GLU A 359 1.40 -19.65 22.88
N GLN A 360 1.65 -18.60 23.67
CA GLN A 360 0.75 -17.44 23.74
C GLN A 360 0.69 -16.67 22.42
N CYS A 361 1.79 -16.62 21.67
CA CYS A 361 1.86 -16.00 20.35
C CYS A 361 0.91 -16.71 19.37
N LEU A 362 0.97 -18.05 19.32
CA LEU A 362 0.05 -18.85 18.50
C LEU A 362 -1.40 -18.72 18.97
N ARG A 363 -1.65 -18.73 20.29
CA ARG A 363 -2.99 -18.53 20.84
C ARG A 363 -3.59 -17.20 20.38
N HIS A 364 -2.82 -16.11 20.49
CA HIS A 364 -3.25 -14.78 20.06
C HIS A 364 -3.50 -14.71 18.55
N LEU A 365 -2.63 -15.31 17.72
CA LEU A 365 -2.85 -15.40 16.27
C LEU A 365 -4.19 -16.08 15.95
N ARG A 366 -4.48 -17.24 16.56
CA ARG A 366 -5.74 -17.97 16.31
C ARG A 366 -6.96 -17.18 16.76
N PHE A 367 -6.86 -16.47 17.88
CA PHE A 367 -7.92 -15.59 18.35
C PHE A 367 -8.25 -14.48 17.32
N MET A 368 -7.21 -13.89 16.72
CA MET A 368 -7.37 -12.84 15.72
C MET A 368 -7.81 -13.36 14.35
N GLU A 369 -7.29 -14.51 13.90
CA GLU A 369 -7.74 -15.16 12.66
C GLU A 369 -9.23 -15.49 12.73
N LYS A 370 -9.71 -16.05 13.86
CA LYS A 370 -11.14 -16.35 14.05
C LYS A 370 -12.04 -15.12 13.89
N ARG A 371 -11.54 -13.92 14.20
CA ARG A 371 -12.30 -12.66 14.16
C ARG A 371 -12.15 -11.90 12.85
N CYS A 372 -10.97 -11.94 12.26
CA CYS A 372 -10.57 -11.01 11.21
C CYS A 372 -10.17 -11.69 9.90
N LEU A 373 -9.73 -12.95 9.90
CA LEU A 373 -9.36 -13.64 8.66
C LEU A 373 -10.63 -13.99 7.87
N ARG A 374 -10.71 -13.52 6.63
CA ARG A 374 -11.79 -13.85 5.69
C ARG A 374 -11.48 -15.17 4.98
N ALA A 375 -12.50 -15.76 4.36
CA ALA A 375 -12.40 -17.03 3.65
C ALA A 375 -11.49 -16.99 2.41
N ASP A 376 -11.27 -15.80 1.84
CA ASP A 376 -10.40 -15.52 0.69
C ASP A 376 -8.93 -15.26 1.09
N GLY A 377 -8.59 -15.33 2.38
CA GLY A 377 -7.21 -15.25 2.87
C GLY A 377 -6.68 -13.83 3.15
N ILE A 378 -7.49 -12.80 2.93
CA ILE A 378 -7.22 -11.44 3.41
C ILE A 378 -7.93 -11.17 4.74
N TYR A 379 -7.54 -10.13 5.46
CA TYR A 379 -8.12 -9.76 6.75
C TYR A 379 -9.10 -8.60 6.56
N ARG A 380 -10.31 -8.74 7.12
CA ARG A 380 -11.13 -7.56 7.44
C ARG A 380 -10.47 -6.79 8.58
N HIS A 381 -10.63 -5.48 8.63
CA HIS A 381 -10.01 -4.69 9.69
C HIS A 381 -10.54 -5.07 11.08
N SER A 382 -11.86 -5.25 11.20
CA SER A 382 -12.51 -5.68 12.45
C SER A 382 -13.85 -6.37 12.17
N PRO A 383 -14.48 -7.04 13.14
CA PRO A 383 -15.79 -7.66 12.95
C PRO A 383 -16.96 -6.70 12.66
N LEU A 384 -16.75 -5.37 12.70
CA LEU A 384 -17.82 -4.39 12.45
C LEU A 384 -18.21 -4.29 10.97
N ASP A 385 -17.30 -4.62 10.05
CA ASP A 385 -17.51 -4.52 8.61
C ASP A 385 -16.53 -5.45 7.86
N GLU A 386 -16.87 -5.86 6.63
CA GLU A 386 -16.07 -6.80 5.83
C GLU A 386 -14.83 -6.18 5.16
N SER A 387 -14.67 -4.86 5.22
CA SER A 387 -13.61 -4.15 4.50
C SER A 387 -12.22 -4.65 4.83
N ALA A 388 -11.51 -5.10 3.79
CA ALA A 388 -10.11 -5.46 3.85
C ALA A 388 -9.23 -4.21 3.76
N TRP A 389 -9.26 -3.38 4.81
CA TRP A 389 -8.46 -2.16 4.89
C TRP A 389 -6.97 -2.44 4.66
N GLY A 390 -6.30 -1.60 3.86
CA GLY A 390 -4.92 -1.77 3.41
C GLY A 390 -3.94 -2.01 4.56
N ARG A 391 -3.83 -1.08 5.51
CA ARG A 391 -3.00 -1.29 6.71
C ARG A 391 -3.53 -2.40 7.62
N GLY A 392 -4.85 -2.61 7.66
CA GLY A 392 -5.45 -3.75 8.34
C GLY A 392 -4.98 -5.10 7.80
N ASN A 393 -4.43 -5.15 6.58
CA ASN A 393 -3.74 -6.31 6.02
C ASN A 393 -2.21 -6.21 6.14
N GLY A 394 -1.67 -5.00 6.04
CA GLY A 394 -0.25 -4.74 6.29
C GLY A 394 0.19 -5.17 7.70
N PHE A 395 -0.64 -5.00 8.73
CA PHE A 395 -0.30 -5.41 10.09
C PHE A 395 -0.20 -6.93 10.25
N PRO A 396 -1.17 -7.76 9.82
CA PRO A 396 -0.97 -9.20 9.73
C PRO A 396 0.28 -9.59 8.95
N ALA A 397 0.57 -8.96 7.81
CA ALA A 397 1.78 -9.21 7.03
C ALA A 397 3.08 -8.96 7.84
N LEU A 398 3.18 -7.81 8.52
CA LEU A 398 4.31 -7.52 9.42
C LEU A 398 4.35 -8.48 10.61
N GLY A 399 3.22 -8.69 11.29
CA GLY A 399 3.14 -9.51 12.49
C GLY A 399 3.55 -10.95 12.23
N LEU A 400 3.06 -11.54 11.15
CA LEU A 400 3.42 -12.91 10.74
C LEU A 400 4.91 -13.00 10.38
N SER A 401 5.43 -12.11 9.55
CA SER A 401 6.83 -12.16 9.09
C SER A 401 7.86 -11.87 10.21
N LEU A 402 7.55 -10.93 11.10
CA LEU A 402 8.40 -10.64 12.26
C LEU A 402 8.35 -11.77 13.29
N SER A 403 7.15 -12.27 13.63
CA SER A 403 7.03 -13.39 14.58
C SER A 403 7.74 -14.64 14.07
N LEU A 404 7.54 -14.98 12.79
CA LEU A 404 8.19 -16.13 12.16
C LEU A 404 9.73 -16.01 12.14
N SER A 405 10.27 -14.79 12.14
CA SER A 405 11.72 -14.57 12.24
C SER A 405 12.30 -14.92 13.62
N SER A 406 11.47 -14.97 14.66
CA SER A 406 11.86 -15.18 16.06
C SER A 406 11.38 -16.53 16.61
N LEU A 407 10.41 -17.18 15.96
CA LEU A 407 9.94 -18.51 16.33
C LEU A 407 11.00 -19.58 16.00
N PRO A 408 11.20 -20.60 16.86
CA PRO A 408 12.15 -21.68 16.58
C PRO A 408 11.72 -22.50 15.35
N PRO A 409 12.57 -22.72 14.32
CA PRO A 409 12.18 -23.34 13.05
C PRO A 409 11.44 -24.68 13.13
N GLU A 410 11.80 -25.52 14.10
CA GLU A 410 11.25 -26.87 14.31
C GLU A 410 10.01 -26.89 15.24
N SER A 411 9.50 -25.73 15.66
CA SER A 411 8.35 -25.66 16.57
C SER A 411 7.02 -25.77 15.85
N THR A 412 5.99 -26.24 16.57
CA THR A 412 4.61 -26.30 16.09
C THR A 412 4.06 -24.92 15.75
N GLU A 413 4.47 -23.90 16.49
CA GLU A 413 4.12 -22.49 16.30
C GLU A 413 4.74 -21.98 15.00
N HIS A 414 6.03 -22.23 14.76
CA HIS A 414 6.70 -21.83 13.53
C HIS A 414 5.99 -22.42 12.30
N ALA A 415 5.69 -23.73 12.32
CA ALA A 415 4.95 -24.38 11.23
C ALA A 415 3.55 -23.77 11.02
N ALA A 416 2.85 -23.42 12.09
CA ALA A 416 1.54 -22.77 12.01
C ALA A 416 1.62 -21.36 11.42
N PHE A 417 2.57 -20.54 11.90
CA PHE A 417 2.80 -19.18 11.39
C PHE A 417 3.24 -19.20 9.94
N LEU A 418 4.12 -20.12 9.52
CA LEU A 418 4.56 -20.23 8.14
C LEU A 418 3.38 -20.53 7.20
N ARG A 419 2.44 -21.39 7.61
CA ARG A 419 1.21 -21.65 6.85
C ARG A 419 0.34 -20.40 6.71
N SER A 420 0.05 -19.72 7.82
CA SER A 420 -0.76 -18.50 7.81
C SER A 420 -0.08 -17.38 7.00
N TYR A 421 1.23 -17.21 7.14
CA TYR A 421 2.03 -16.27 6.37
C TYR A 421 1.94 -16.53 4.87
N ARG A 422 2.23 -17.76 4.42
CA ARG A 422 2.18 -18.12 2.99
C ARG A 422 0.79 -17.92 2.39
N ALA A 423 -0.26 -18.35 3.10
CA ALA A 423 -1.63 -18.18 2.65
C ALA A 423 -2.00 -16.69 2.51
N HIS A 424 -1.65 -15.87 3.50
CA HIS A 424 -1.95 -14.45 3.47
C HIS A 424 -1.16 -13.70 2.39
N MET A 425 0.13 -13.99 2.22
CA MET A 425 0.94 -13.39 1.14
C MET A 425 0.36 -13.78 -0.23
N ALA A 426 0.04 -15.05 -0.44
CA ALA A 426 -0.55 -15.54 -1.69
C ALA A 426 -1.88 -14.82 -2.01
N ALA A 427 -2.74 -14.62 -1.02
CA ALA A 427 -3.97 -13.85 -1.17
C ALA A 427 -3.68 -12.39 -1.56
N LEU A 428 -2.78 -11.70 -0.84
CA LEU A 428 -2.44 -10.31 -1.14
C LEU A 428 -1.82 -10.12 -2.53
N ARG A 429 -1.01 -11.07 -3.01
CA ARG A 429 -0.42 -11.00 -4.36
C ARG A 429 -1.48 -10.89 -5.46
N MET A 430 -2.65 -11.50 -5.28
CA MET A 430 -3.76 -11.42 -6.24
C MET A 430 -4.35 -10.00 -6.37
N HIS A 431 -4.08 -9.14 -5.39
CA HIS A 431 -4.60 -7.78 -5.29
C HIS A 431 -3.52 -6.70 -5.53
N GLN A 432 -2.31 -7.08 -5.94
CA GLN A 432 -1.31 -6.10 -6.35
C GLN A 432 -1.79 -5.42 -7.64
N ASP A 433 -1.86 -4.08 -7.61
CA ASP A 433 -2.30 -3.32 -8.77
C ASP A 433 -1.22 -3.26 -9.86
N PRO A 434 -1.57 -2.82 -11.09
CA PRO A 434 -0.61 -2.71 -12.18
C PRO A 434 0.60 -1.79 -11.88
N THR A 435 0.44 -0.80 -11.01
CA THR A 435 1.54 0.10 -10.58
C THR A 435 2.48 -0.56 -9.57
N GLY A 436 2.07 -1.70 -8.98
CA GLY A 436 2.79 -2.43 -7.95
C GLY A 436 2.31 -2.15 -6.52
N ALA A 437 1.36 -1.24 -6.34
CA ALA A 437 0.84 -0.84 -5.04
C ALA A 437 -0.31 -1.74 -4.58
N TRP A 438 -0.61 -1.65 -3.29
CA TRP A 438 -1.87 -2.11 -2.72
C TRP A 438 -2.77 -0.92 -2.39
N HIS A 439 -4.07 -1.17 -2.43
CA HIS A 439 -5.09 -0.15 -2.29
C HIS A 439 -5.49 0.10 -0.82
N GLN A 440 -6.09 1.25 -0.56
CA GLN A 440 -6.65 1.63 0.75
C GLN A 440 -7.64 0.59 1.24
N VAL A 441 -8.40 -0.03 0.34
CA VAL A 441 -9.12 -1.26 0.62
C VAL A 441 -8.68 -2.29 -0.43
N ILE A 442 -8.11 -3.41 0.02
CA ILE A 442 -7.31 -4.35 -0.79
C ILE A 442 -8.07 -4.89 -2.00
N ASP A 443 -9.35 -5.21 -1.82
CA ASP A 443 -10.24 -5.78 -2.83
C ASP A 443 -11.08 -4.73 -3.58
N HIS A 444 -10.80 -3.44 -3.38
CA HIS A 444 -11.43 -2.31 -4.06
C HIS A 444 -10.37 -1.49 -4.83
N PRO A 445 -10.04 -1.87 -6.07
CA PRO A 445 -9.00 -1.21 -6.88
C PRO A 445 -9.31 0.25 -7.24
N GLU A 446 -10.56 0.68 -7.05
CA GLU A 446 -11.01 2.07 -7.19
C GLU A 446 -10.64 2.96 -6.01
N SER A 447 -10.32 2.38 -4.85
CA SER A 447 -9.80 3.14 -3.72
C SER A 447 -8.36 3.62 -3.99
N TYR A 448 -7.91 4.68 -3.32
CA TYR A 448 -6.56 5.20 -3.59
C TYR A 448 -5.47 4.17 -3.22
N ARG A 449 -4.35 4.23 -3.91
CA ARG A 449 -3.17 3.39 -3.64
C ARG A 449 -2.52 3.84 -2.34
N GLU A 450 -2.50 2.99 -1.33
CA GLU A 450 -2.11 3.39 0.02
C GLU A 450 -0.62 3.06 0.25
N PHE A 451 0.14 4.09 0.62
CA PHE A 451 1.60 4.00 0.68
C PHE A 451 2.08 3.06 1.79
N THR A 452 1.48 3.12 2.97
CA THR A 452 1.99 2.40 4.14
C THR A 452 1.70 0.91 4.07
N SER A 453 0.53 0.50 3.60
CA SER A 453 0.15 -0.89 3.35
C SER A 453 1.09 -1.50 2.33
N THR A 454 1.38 -0.77 1.25
CA THR A 454 2.35 -1.18 0.23
C THR A 454 3.72 -1.41 0.84
N CYS A 455 4.21 -0.50 1.69
CA CYS A 455 5.48 -0.68 2.42
C CYS A 455 5.46 -1.93 3.33
N MET A 456 4.41 -2.11 4.11
CA MET A 456 4.26 -3.20 5.09
C MET A 456 4.20 -4.57 4.43
N ILE A 457 3.39 -4.70 3.37
CA ILE A 457 3.24 -5.94 2.59
C ILE A 457 4.56 -6.26 1.89
N THR A 458 5.19 -5.27 1.26
CA THR A 458 6.48 -5.45 0.58
C THR A 458 7.57 -5.88 1.56
N PHE A 459 7.65 -5.28 2.75
CA PHE A 459 8.57 -5.71 3.79
C PHE A 459 8.38 -7.19 4.13
N ALA A 460 7.12 -7.62 4.31
CA ALA A 460 6.81 -9.00 4.66
C ALA A 460 7.21 -9.98 3.54
N ILE A 461 6.99 -9.63 2.27
CA ILE A 461 7.42 -10.44 1.11
C ILE A 461 8.94 -10.55 1.04
N VAL A 462 9.65 -9.41 1.13
CA VAL A 462 11.12 -9.38 1.08
C VAL A 462 11.73 -10.17 2.23
N ARG A 463 11.16 -10.07 3.44
CA ARG A 463 11.56 -10.90 4.58
C ARG A 463 11.41 -12.39 4.27
N GLY A 464 10.31 -12.79 3.65
CA GLY A 464 10.08 -14.17 3.22
C GLY A 464 11.10 -14.67 2.20
N LEU A 465 11.47 -13.83 1.24
CA LEU A 465 12.51 -14.15 0.26
C LEU A 465 13.88 -14.36 0.92
N ARG A 466 14.28 -13.43 1.80
CA ARG A 466 15.56 -13.52 2.54
C ARG A 466 15.64 -14.77 3.41
N ARG A 467 14.51 -15.15 4.03
CA ARG A 467 14.42 -16.31 4.93
C ARG A 467 14.08 -17.63 4.23
N GLY A 468 13.88 -17.64 2.90
CA GLY A 468 13.54 -18.85 2.14
C GLY A 468 12.12 -19.36 2.38
N TRP A 469 11.22 -18.51 2.86
CA TRP A 469 9.79 -18.86 3.04
C TRP A 469 9.00 -18.74 1.75
N LEU A 470 9.48 -17.92 0.81
CA LEU A 470 8.87 -17.66 -0.49
C LEU A 470 9.86 -17.93 -1.63
N GLU A 471 9.36 -18.41 -2.77
CA GLU A 471 10.17 -18.74 -3.92
C GLU A 471 10.57 -17.49 -4.74
N THR A 472 11.85 -17.35 -5.05
CA THR A 472 12.36 -16.12 -5.69
C THR A 472 11.75 -15.89 -7.07
N ALA A 473 11.64 -16.93 -7.90
CA ALA A 473 11.09 -16.82 -9.25
C ALA A 473 9.64 -16.32 -9.27
N GLU A 474 8.88 -16.63 -8.23
CA GLU A 474 7.47 -16.28 -8.12
C GLU A 474 7.28 -14.86 -7.54
N TRP A 475 8.10 -14.49 -6.55
CA TRP A 475 7.85 -13.31 -5.71
C TRP A 475 8.72 -12.10 -6.04
N GLN A 476 9.86 -12.28 -6.71
CA GLN A 476 10.69 -11.15 -7.12
C GLN A 476 9.94 -10.15 -8.04
N PRO A 477 9.18 -10.57 -9.07
CA PRO A 477 8.44 -9.63 -9.91
C PRO A 477 7.40 -8.79 -9.13
N VAL A 478 6.86 -9.35 -8.03
CA VAL A 478 5.93 -8.64 -7.13
C VAL A 478 6.68 -7.55 -6.37
N VAL A 479 7.86 -7.87 -5.82
CA VAL A 479 8.72 -6.91 -5.11
C VAL A 479 9.23 -5.81 -6.04
N ASP A 480 9.66 -6.14 -7.26
CA ASP A 480 10.24 -5.16 -8.19
C ASP A 480 9.22 -4.07 -8.56
N LYS A 481 7.96 -4.46 -8.80
CA LYS A 481 6.85 -3.53 -9.02
C LYS A 481 6.54 -2.71 -7.77
N ALA A 482 6.39 -3.37 -6.62
CA ALA A 482 6.06 -2.69 -5.37
C ALA A 482 7.16 -1.71 -4.93
N TRP A 483 8.43 -2.07 -5.14
CA TRP A 483 9.56 -1.22 -4.82
C TRP A 483 9.61 0.02 -5.72
N THR A 484 9.28 -0.13 -7.00
CA THR A 484 9.08 1.01 -7.91
C THR A 484 7.94 1.92 -7.43
N ALA A 485 6.80 1.34 -7.05
CA ALA A 485 5.67 2.08 -6.47
C ALA A 485 6.05 2.84 -5.19
N ILE A 486 6.80 2.21 -4.27
CA ILE A 486 7.26 2.84 -3.03
C ILE A 486 8.21 4.01 -3.34
N LYS A 487 9.25 3.79 -4.15
CA LYS A 487 10.22 4.84 -4.52
C LYS A 487 9.55 6.04 -5.16
N SER A 488 8.59 5.81 -6.06
CA SER A 488 7.84 6.86 -6.76
C SER A 488 7.15 7.85 -5.79
N ARG A 489 6.73 7.35 -4.62
CA ARG A 489 5.94 8.07 -3.62
C ARG A 489 6.74 8.74 -2.53
N ILE A 490 8.07 8.59 -2.56
CA ILE A 490 8.99 9.24 -1.63
C ILE A 490 9.64 10.42 -2.35
N GLY A 491 9.18 11.62 -2.06
CA GLY A 491 9.79 12.87 -2.51
C GLY A 491 10.97 13.29 -1.62
N ASN A 492 11.54 14.46 -1.92
CA ASN A 492 12.64 15.02 -1.15
C ASN A 492 12.24 15.39 0.29
N GLY A 493 13.20 15.33 1.21
CA GLY A 493 13.02 15.78 2.58
C GLY A 493 11.93 15.04 3.37
N GLY A 494 11.69 13.77 3.05
CA GLY A 494 10.68 12.93 3.69
C GLY A 494 9.23 13.24 3.28
N HIS A 495 9.01 13.90 2.15
CA HIS A 495 7.66 14.13 1.63
C HIS A 495 7.09 12.82 1.07
N LEU A 496 5.90 12.42 1.52
CA LEU A 496 5.25 11.17 1.14
C LEU A 496 3.92 11.42 0.44
N VAL A 497 3.54 10.51 -0.45
CA VAL A 497 2.28 10.58 -1.21
C VAL A 497 1.37 9.41 -0.85
N ASP A 498 0.12 9.72 -0.47
CA ASP A 498 -0.96 8.79 -0.18
C ASP A 498 -0.76 7.94 1.09
N VAL A 499 -0.39 8.61 2.19
CA VAL A 499 -0.35 8.00 3.52
C VAL A 499 -1.74 8.11 4.17
N CYS A 500 -2.47 7.02 4.32
CA CYS A 500 -3.76 7.03 5.01
C CYS A 500 -3.58 7.55 6.44
N THR A 501 -4.40 8.48 6.92
CA THR A 501 -4.34 9.03 8.28
C THR A 501 -4.58 7.97 9.38
N GLY A 502 -4.34 8.31 10.65
CA GLY A 502 -4.68 7.45 11.79
C GLY A 502 -6.13 6.96 11.70
N THR A 503 -6.33 5.65 11.74
CA THR A 503 -7.60 5.02 11.42
C THR A 503 -7.80 3.86 12.39
N GLY A 504 -8.84 3.95 13.22
CA GLY A 504 -9.33 2.83 14.03
C GLY A 504 -10.38 2.05 13.26
N LYS A 505 -11.19 1.26 13.98
CA LYS A 505 -12.33 0.57 13.35
C LYS A 505 -13.29 1.58 12.73
N MET A 506 -13.74 1.25 11.53
CA MET A 506 -14.85 1.93 10.86
C MET A 506 -16.03 0.98 10.70
N ASN A 507 -17.22 1.55 10.47
CA ASN A 507 -18.48 0.81 10.46
C ASN A 507 -18.98 0.46 9.05
N SER A 508 -18.30 0.96 8.01
CA SER A 508 -18.68 0.73 6.62
C SER A 508 -17.49 0.80 5.68
N LEU A 509 -17.64 0.22 4.49
CA LEU A 509 -16.71 0.39 3.37
C LEU A 509 -16.45 1.87 3.06
N ARG A 510 -17.51 2.68 3.00
CA ARG A 510 -17.40 4.11 2.67
C ARG A 510 -16.49 4.85 3.65
N ASP A 511 -16.59 4.56 4.94
CA ASP A 511 -15.72 5.17 5.95
C ASP A 511 -14.23 4.83 5.72
N TYR A 512 -13.91 3.67 5.13
CA TYR A 512 -12.55 3.32 4.74
C TYR A 512 -12.12 4.00 3.43
N LEU A 513 -13.00 4.05 2.42
CA LEU A 513 -12.73 4.73 1.15
C LEU A 513 -12.43 6.22 1.38
N ASP A 514 -13.14 6.84 2.32
CA ASP A 514 -13.07 8.28 2.60
C ASP A 514 -11.95 8.66 3.59
N ARG A 515 -11.12 7.70 4.03
CA ARG A 515 -10.02 8.04 4.94
C ARG A 515 -9.02 8.94 4.24
N THR A 516 -8.74 10.07 4.89
CA THR A 516 -7.81 11.06 4.37
C THR A 516 -6.46 10.46 4.00
N ALA A 517 -6.07 10.64 2.75
CA ALA A 517 -4.74 10.35 2.26
C ALA A 517 -3.85 11.58 2.44
N ILE A 518 -2.85 11.51 3.31
CA ILE A 518 -1.91 12.60 3.59
C ILE A 518 -0.93 12.72 2.42
N LEU A 519 -0.67 13.96 2.02
CA LEU A 519 0.40 14.37 1.10
C LEU A 519 1.33 15.29 1.89
N GLY A 520 2.53 14.81 2.19
CA GLY A 520 3.42 15.50 3.14
C GLY A 520 4.29 14.58 3.97
N ARG A 521 4.96 15.17 4.95
CA ARG A 521 5.67 14.40 5.99
C ARG A 521 4.66 13.71 6.88
N ASP A 522 4.90 12.44 7.16
CA ASP A 522 4.12 11.67 8.14
C ASP A 522 5.03 10.59 8.76
N ASP A 523 5.09 10.54 10.10
CA ASP A 523 5.99 9.64 10.81
C ASP A 523 5.62 8.16 10.64
N ARG A 524 4.34 7.83 10.40
CA ARG A 524 3.90 6.44 10.16
C ARG A 524 4.38 5.98 8.80
N GLY A 525 4.15 6.81 7.79
CA GLY A 525 4.68 6.60 6.44
C GLY A 525 6.19 6.50 6.44
N GLY A 526 6.88 7.42 7.11
CA GLY A 526 8.33 7.45 7.21
C GLY A 526 8.91 6.20 7.88
N ALA A 527 8.33 5.76 9.00
CA ALA A 527 8.75 4.55 9.70
C ALA A 527 8.61 3.30 8.81
N MET A 528 7.46 3.13 8.15
CA MET A 528 7.22 1.96 7.28
C MET A 528 8.10 1.99 6.03
N ALA A 529 8.28 3.16 5.42
CA ALA A 529 9.17 3.35 4.28
C ALA A 529 10.63 3.04 4.64
N LEU A 530 11.09 3.48 5.82
CA LEU A 530 12.45 3.21 6.28
C LEU A 530 12.66 1.70 6.56
N MET A 531 11.67 1.06 7.19
CA MET A 531 11.70 -0.38 7.45
C MET A 531 11.79 -1.20 6.14
N VAL A 532 10.92 -0.93 5.16
CA VAL A 532 10.97 -1.64 3.87
C VAL A 532 12.24 -1.33 3.08
N SER A 533 12.71 -0.07 3.07
CA SER A 533 13.92 0.31 2.34
C SER A 533 15.15 -0.43 2.87
N THR A 534 15.30 -0.55 4.20
CA THR A 534 16.40 -1.33 4.77
C THR A 534 16.26 -2.83 4.52
N GLU A 535 15.04 -3.37 4.54
CA GLU A 535 14.78 -4.79 4.22
C GLU A 535 15.15 -5.14 2.77
N VAL A 536 14.77 -4.29 1.81
CA VAL A 536 15.15 -4.42 0.40
C VAL A 536 16.67 -4.32 0.24
N ALA A 537 17.32 -3.34 0.90
CA ALA A 537 18.76 -3.19 0.83
C ALA A 537 19.52 -4.42 1.36
N PHE A 538 19.05 -5.06 2.43
CA PHE A 538 19.63 -6.32 2.88
C PHE A 538 19.43 -7.44 1.85
N TRP A 539 18.24 -7.56 1.26
CA TRP A 539 17.96 -8.58 0.26
C TRP A 539 18.84 -8.42 -0.99
N GLU A 540 19.00 -7.18 -1.48
CA GLU A 540 19.90 -6.84 -2.58
C GLU A 540 21.36 -7.21 -2.26
N LYS A 541 21.83 -6.90 -1.04
CA LYS A 541 23.18 -7.25 -0.58
C LYS A 541 23.38 -8.76 -0.48
N GLU A 542 22.41 -9.50 0.07
CA GLU A 542 22.46 -10.96 0.20
C GLU A 542 22.48 -11.68 -1.16
N LYS A 543 21.83 -11.11 -2.19
CA LYS A 543 21.86 -11.63 -3.56
C LYS A 543 23.22 -11.52 -4.23
N ILE A 544 24.00 -10.48 -3.90
CA ILE A 544 25.35 -10.28 -4.47
C ILE A 544 26.36 -11.29 -3.89
N VAL A 545 26.12 -11.75 -2.65
CA VAL A 545 27.02 -12.67 -1.94
C VAL A 545 26.78 -14.14 -2.30
N ARG A 546 25.59 -14.47 -2.81
CA ARG A 546 25.22 -15.81 -3.30
C ARG A 546 25.61 -15.97 -4.76
#